data_AF-A0A5D6WL70-F1
#
_entry.id   AF-A0A5D6WL70-F1
#
_cell.length_a   1.000
_cell.length_b   1.000
_cell.length_c   1.000
_cell.angle_alpha   90.00
_cell.angle_beta   90.00
_cell.angle_gamma   90.00
#
_symmetry.space_group_name_H-M   'P 1'
#
loop_
_entity.id
_entity.type
_entity.pdbx_description
1 polymer ?
#
loop_
_entity_poly.entity_id
_entity_poly.type
_entity_poly.pdbx_seq_one_letter_code
_entity_poly.pdbx_strand_id
1 'polypeptide(L)'
;MRLHLTFALERTKHFEVSKQFLRQRQEDLERITSKEGVQLRINRSIQAEGAFAMMKADMNFRRFLSRGTANVLVEIMLLAMAYNIQKLHCKI
;
A
#
# COMPACT_ATOMS: atom_id res chain seq x y z
N MET A 1 12.40 -44.59 -43.00
CA MET A 1 11.69 -44.86 -41.73
C MET A 1 11.86 -43.63 -40.85
N ARG A 2 10.76 -42.96 -40.54
CA ARG A 2 10.69 -41.61 -39.96
C ARG A 2 10.65 -41.74 -38.43
N LEU A 3 11.76 -41.46 -37.75
CA LEU A 3 11.74 -41.27 -36.30
C LEU A 3 11.69 -39.76 -36.03
N HIS A 4 10.49 -39.20 -36.10
CA HIS A 4 10.18 -37.93 -35.42
C HIS A 4 10.13 -38.23 -33.91
N LEU A 5 11.29 -38.24 -33.25
CA LEU A 5 11.32 -38.03 -31.81
C LEU A 5 11.10 -36.54 -31.56
N THR A 6 9.90 -36.23 -31.08
CA THR A 6 9.50 -34.96 -30.50
C THR A 6 10.44 -34.59 -29.34
N PHE A 7 11.50 -33.84 -29.66
CA PHE A 7 12.24 -33.05 -28.69
C PHE A 7 11.36 -31.85 -28.32
N ALA A 8 10.30 -32.11 -27.54
CA ALA A 8 9.60 -31.05 -26.83
C ALA A 8 10.58 -30.51 -25.81
N LEU A 9 11.38 -29.52 -26.25
CA LEU A 9 12.26 -28.72 -25.42
C LEU A 9 11.48 -28.31 -24.17
N GLU A 10 11.79 -28.94 -23.03
CA GLU A 10 11.39 -28.46 -21.73
C GLU A 10 11.82 -27.01 -21.64
N ARG A 11 10.86 -26.07 -21.74
CA ARG A 11 11.14 -24.65 -21.62
C ARG A 11 11.56 -24.38 -20.18
N THR A 12 12.86 -24.44 -19.91
CA THR A 12 13.41 -24.12 -18.61
C THR A 12 13.19 -22.62 -18.36
N LYS A 13 12.29 -22.28 -17.43
CA LYS A 13 12.06 -20.89 -17.03
C LYS A 13 13.20 -20.47 -16.10
N HIS A 14 14.08 -19.60 -16.59
CA HIS A 14 15.13 -19.00 -15.78
C HIS A 14 14.58 -17.75 -15.08
N PHE A 15 14.68 -17.70 -13.75
CA PHE A 15 14.31 -16.55 -12.94
C PHE A 15 15.52 -16.07 -12.17
N GLU A 16 15.86 -14.79 -12.31
CA GLU A 16 16.91 -14.16 -11.54
C GLU A 16 16.28 -13.30 -10.47
N VAL A 17 16.79 -13.43 -9.24
CA VAL A 17 16.35 -12.64 -8.10
C VAL A 17 17.54 -11.96 -7.45
N SER A 18 17.37 -10.70 -7.07
CA SER A 18 18.40 -9.98 -6.34
C SER A 18 18.59 -10.59 -4.95
N LYS A 19 19.82 -10.97 -4.62
CA LYS A 19 20.17 -11.47 -3.28
C LYS A 19 19.89 -10.44 -2.20
N GLN A 20 20.10 -9.15 -2.51
CA GLN A 20 19.79 -8.06 -1.59
C GLN A 20 18.29 -7.97 -1.32
N PHE A 21 17.47 -8.08 -2.38
CA PHE A 21 16.02 -8.05 -2.26
C PHE A 21 15.50 -9.20 -1.37
N LEU A 22 16.05 -10.41 -1.54
CA LEU A 22 15.67 -11.55 -0.70
C LEU A 22 15.97 -11.31 0.78
N ARG A 23 17.14 -10.73 1.11
CA ARG A 23 17.49 -10.38 2.50
C ARG A 23 16.54 -9.34 3.08
N GLN A 24 16.32 -8.23 2.36
CA GLN A 24 15.41 -7.17 2.81
C GLN A 24 13.99 -7.70 3.01
N ARG A 25 13.51 -8.54 2.08
CA ARG A 25 12.20 -9.18 2.21
C ARG A 25 12.08 -10.02 3.47
N GLN A 26 13.13 -10.76 3.83
CA GLN A 26 13.14 -11.58 5.05
C GLN A 26 13.12 -10.71 6.31
N GLU A 27 13.98 -9.68 6.37
CA GLU A 27 14.00 -8.72 7.48
C GLU A 27 12.65 -8.01 7.64
N ASP A 28 12.04 -7.57 6.55
CA ASP A 28 10.74 -6.92 6.57
C ASP A 28 9.64 -7.88 7.01
N LEU A 29 9.70 -9.14 6.56
CA LEU A 29 8.76 -10.17 7.01
C LEU A 29 8.84 -10.38 8.52
N GLU A 30 10.04 -10.46 9.08
CA GLU A 30 10.26 -10.57 10.52
C GLU A 30 9.71 -9.35 11.27
N ARG A 31 9.99 -8.14 10.77
CA ARG A 31 9.45 -6.90 11.35
C ARG A 31 7.92 -6.87 11.35
N ILE A 32 7.26 -7.17 10.23
CA ILE A 32 5.79 -7.06 10.10
C ILE A 32 5.01 -8.20 10.79
N THR A 33 5.66 -9.34 11.06
CA THR A 33 5.06 -10.49 11.75
C THR A 33 5.34 -10.50 13.24
N SER A 34 6.31 -9.69 13.72
CA SER A 34 6.51 -9.42 15.13
C SER A 34 5.22 -8.90 15.81
N LYS A 35 5.11 -9.06 17.13
CA LYS A 35 3.95 -8.56 17.89
C LYS A 35 3.73 -7.05 17.70
N GLU A 36 4.82 -6.29 17.74
CA GLU A 36 4.80 -4.85 17.48
C GLU A 36 4.37 -4.55 16.04
N GLY A 37 4.94 -5.25 15.06
CA GLY A 37 4.57 -5.10 13.65
C GLY A 37 3.10 -5.40 13.38
N VAL A 38 2.55 -6.44 13.99
CA VAL A 38 1.11 -6.77 13.91
C VAL A 38 0.26 -5.64 14.49
N GLN A 39 0.62 -5.12 15.67
CA GLN A 39 -0.09 -3.99 16.28
C GLN A 39 -0.05 -2.75 15.39
N LEU A 40 1.13 -2.39 14.86
CA LEU A 40 1.28 -1.24 13.96
C LEU A 40 0.47 -1.41 12.67
N ARG A 41 0.42 -2.62 12.10
CA ARG A 41 -0.39 -2.93 10.91
C ARG A 41 -1.89 -2.79 11.17
N ILE A 42 -2.36 -3.29 12.32
CA ILE A 42 -3.76 -3.14 12.72
C ILE A 42 -4.11 -1.66 12.91
N ASN A 43 -3.25 -0.91 13.61
CA ASN A 43 -3.43 0.53 13.81
C ASN A 43 -3.49 1.29 12.48
N ARG A 44 -2.60 0.97 11.53
CA ARG A 44 -2.62 1.59 10.19
C ARG A 44 -3.92 1.29 9.46
N SER A 45 -4.42 0.06 9.53
CA SER A 45 -5.65 -0.35 8.85
C SER A 45 -6.88 0.35 9.43
N ILE A 46 -6.96 0.49 10.75
CA ILE A 46 -8.10 1.15 11.42
C ILE A 46 -8.03 2.68 11.26
N GLN A 47 -6.86 3.28 11.45
CA GLN A 47 -6.74 4.75 11.52
C GLN A 47 -6.51 5.37 10.14
N ALA A 48 -5.36 5.06 9.53
CA ALA A 48 -4.95 5.71 8.29
C ALA A 48 -5.78 5.23 7.10
N GLU A 49 -5.86 3.91 6.88
CA GLU A 49 -6.59 3.34 5.74
C GLU A 49 -8.09 3.65 5.83
N GLY A 50 -8.68 3.54 7.03
CA GLY A 50 -10.07 3.92 7.27
C GLY A 50 -10.38 5.40 6.98
N ALA A 51 -9.53 6.32 7.47
CA ALA A 51 -9.71 7.75 7.18
C ALA A 51 -9.57 8.05 5.68
N PHE A 52 -8.56 7.49 5.01
CA PHE A 52 -8.37 7.69 3.57
C PHE A 52 -9.50 7.07 2.73
N ALA A 53 -10.08 5.94 3.15
CA ALA A 53 -11.23 5.35 2.47
C ALA A 53 -12.43 6.30 2.48
N MET A 54 -12.74 6.87 3.65
CA MET A 54 -13.80 7.88 3.79
C MET A 54 -13.51 9.13 2.97
N MET A 55 -12.29 9.68 3.04
CA MET A 55 -11.91 10.87 2.26
C MET A 55 -12.07 10.65 0.75
N LYS A 56 -11.71 9.47 0.24
CA LYS A 56 -11.81 9.17 -1.19
C LYS A 56 -13.25 8.95 -1.67
N ALA A 57 -14.05 8.23 -0.88
CA ALA A 57 -15.41 7.87 -1.25
C ALA A 57 -16.42 8.96 -0.91
N ASP A 58 -16.46 9.38 0.35
CA ASP A 58 -17.46 10.29 0.90
C ASP A 58 -17.16 11.75 0.53
N MET A 59 -15.91 12.17 0.68
CA MET A 59 -15.48 13.53 0.33
C MET A 59 -15.10 13.69 -1.15
N ASN A 60 -15.24 12.63 -1.96
CA ASN A 60 -14.87 12.60 -3.38
C ASN A 60 -13.43 13.08 -3.66
N PHE A 61 -12.52 12.93 -2.71
CA PHE A 61 -11.13 13.37 -2.90
C PHE A 61 -10.40 12.43 -3.86
N ARG A 62 -10.04 12.94 -5.05
CA ARG A 62 -9.35 12.15 -6.10
C ARG A 62 -7.86 12.44 -6.17
N ARG A 63 -7.46 13.69 -6.00
CA ARG A 63 -6.08 14.16 -6.14
C ARG A 63 -5.91 15.51 -5.49
N PHE A 64 -4.68 15.82 -5.12
CA PHE A 64 -4.31 17.18 -4.75
C PHE A 64 -4.45 18.12 -5.95
N LEU A 65 -4.97 19.31 -5.69
CA LEU A 65 -5.05 20.40 -6.67
C LEU A 65 -3.73 21.18 -6.72
N SER A 66 -3.07 21.28 -5.58
CA SER A 66 -1.83 22.04 -5.43
C SER A 66 -0.59 21.23 -5.82
N ARG A 67 0.48 21.94 -6.18
CA ARG A 67 1.81 21.37 -6.45
C ARG A 67 2.82 21.94 -5.47
N GLY A 68 3.89 21.18 -5.24
CA GLY A 68 4.93 21.52 -4.27
C GLY A 68 4.56 21.07 -2.85
N THR A 69 5.57 20.67 -2.07
CA THR A 69 5.39 20.05 -0.76
C THR A 69 4.66 20.96 0.23
N ALA A 70 4.98 22.26 0.25
CA ALA A 70 4.34 23.23 1.14
C ALA A 70 2.83 23.36 0.88
N ASN A 71 2.41 23.48 -0.38
CA ASN A 71 1.00 23.65 -0.71
C ASN A 71 0.22 22.35 -0.49
N VAL A 72 0.80 21.20 -0.85
CA VAL A 72 0.20 19.89 -0.59
C VAL A 72 0.03 19.66 0.92
N LEU A 73 0.97 20.12 1.75
CA LEU A 73 0.86 20.05 3.20
C LEU A 73 -0.34 20.86 3.71
N VAL A 74 -0.52 22.09 3.24
CA VAL A 74 -1.69 22.90 3.63
C VAL A 74 -2.99 22.23 3.18
N GLU A 75 -3.03 21.71 1.95
CA GLU A 75 -4.21 21.04 1.40
C GLU A 75 -4.60 19.79 2.20
N ILE A 76 -3.63 18.94 2.57
CA ILE A 76 -3.92 17.76 3.40
C ILE A 76 -4.32 18.14 4.83
N MET A 77 -3.78 19.23 5.39
CA MET A 77 -4.19 19.72 6.72
C MET A 77 -5.64 20.22 6.71
N LEU A 78 -6.03 20.99 5.70
CA LEU A 78 -7.42 21.45 5.51
C LEU A 78 -8.37 20.25 5.36
N LEU A 79 -7.99 19.28 4.54
CA LEU A 79 -8.78 18.08 4.30
C LEU A 79 -8.95 17.24 5.58
N ALA A 80 -7.89 17.10 6.39
CA ALA A 80 -7.95 16.42 7.68
C ALA A 80 -8.86 17.14 8.69
N MET A 81 -8.82 18.46 8.74
CA MET A 81 -9.73 19.25 9.59
C MET A 81 -11.18 19.06 9.16
N ALA A 82 -11.47 19.15 7.85
CA ALA A 82 -12.82 18.93 7.32
C ALA A 82 -13.34 17.52 7.65
N TYR A 83 -12.51 16.48 7.48
CA TYR A 83 -12.86 15.10 7.87
C TYR A 83 -13.18 14.99 9.37
N ASN A 84 -12.39 15.60 10.24
CA ASN A 84 -12.62 15.56 11.69
C ASN A 84 -13.91 16.28 12.10
N ILE A 85 -14.20 17.43 11.48
CA ILE A 85 -15.46 18.17 11.71
C ILE A 85 -16.66 17.33 11.28
N GLN A 86 -16.61 16.73 10.08
CA GLN A 86 -17.68 15.84 9.59
C GLN A 86 -17.90 14.66 10.54
N LYS A 87 -16.81 14.04 11.02
CA LYS A 87 -16.87 12.92 11.96
C LYS A 87 -17.46 13.31 13.31
N LEU A 88 -17.17 14.52 13.80
CA LEU A 88 -17.77 15.04 15.03
C LEU A 88 -19.26 15.32 14.83
N HIS A 89 -19.62 15.98 13.73
CA HIS A 89 -21.00 16.30 13.40
C HIS A 89 -21.89 15.05 13.31
N CYS A 90 -21.42 13.96 12.70
CA CYS A 90 -22.21 12.71 12.61
C CYS A 90 -22.36 11.96 13.95
N LYS A 91 -21.67 12.38 15.01
CA LYS A 91 -21.74 11.74 16.34
C LYS A 91 -22.67 12.46 17.31
N ILE A 92 -23.01 13.71 17.01
CA ILE A 92 -23.93 14.56 17.79
C ILE A 92 -25.32 14.38 17.19
#